data_AF-A0A849DWG6-F1
#
_entry.id   AF-A0A849DWG6-F1
#
_cell.length_a   1.000
_cell.length_b   1.000
_cell.length_c   1.000
_cell.angle_alpha   90.00
_cell.angle_beta   90.00
_cell.angle_gamma   90.00
#
_symmetry.space_group_name_H-M   'P 1'
#
loop_
_entity.id
_entity.type
_entity.pdbx_description
1 polymer ?
#
loop_
_entity_poly.entity_id
_entity_poly.type
_entity_poly.pdbx_seq_one_letter_code
_entity_poly.pdbx_strand_id
1 'polypeptide(L)' 'MSLEVCVLASGSSGNSIYVASKRARILIDAGLSARQIALRLGQLG' A
#
# COMPACT_ATOMS: atom_id res chain seq x y z
N MET A 1 2.13 8.69 -18.63
CA MET A 1 2.45 7.63 -17.65
C MET A 1 1.77 8.01 -16.36
N SER A 2 0.90 7.16 -15.79
CA SER A 2 0.26 7.42 -14.50
C SER A 2 1.06 6.78 -13.35
N LEU A 3 1.14 7.50 -12.24
CA LEU A 3 1.58 7.00 -10.95
C LEU A 3 0.32 6.78 -10.11
N GLU A 4 0.17 5.60 -9.53
CA GLU A 4 -0.92 5.28 -8.61
C GLU A 4 -0.39 5.34 -7.18
N VAL A 5 -1.13 6.02 -6.32
CA VAL A 5 -0.79 6.15 -4.90
C VAL A 5 -2.03 5.81 -4.10
N CYS A 6 -1.92 4.85 -3.19
CA CYS A 6 -2.99 4.43 -2.31
C CYS A 6 -2.51 4.35 -0.87
N VAL A 7 -3.24 4.99 0.04
CA VAL A 7 -3.00 4.85 1.47
C VAL A 7 -3.72 3.58 1.94
N LEU A 8 -2.96 2.56 2.33
CA LEU A 8 -3.49 1.30 2.89
C LEU A 8 -3.85 1.45 4.37
N ALA A 9 -3.07 2.24 5.12
CA ALA A 9 -3.41 2.66 6.48
C ALA A 9 -2.67 3.94 6.87
N SER A 10 -3.29 4.71 7.78
CA SER A 10 -2.72 5.87 8.43
C SER A 10 -3.24 5.93 9.87
N GLY A 11 -2.33 6.01 10.86
CA GLY A 11 -2.69 6.14 12.27
C GLY A 11 -1.82 5.33 13.24
N SER A 12 -2.20 5.32 14.52
CA SER A 12 -1.43 4.69 15.61
C SER A 12 -1.21 3.19 15.48
N SER A 13 -2.02 2.52 14.64
CA SER A 13 -1.89 1.08 14.33
C SER A 13 -0.91 0.78 13.19
N GLY A 14 -0.15 1.79 12.73
CA GLY A 14 0.83 1.67 11.67
C GLY A 14 0.39 2.33 10.36
N ASN A 15 1.36 2.88 9.63
CA ASN A 15 1.12 3.47 8.32
C ASN A 15 1.53 2.50 7.22
N SER A 16 0.84 2.54 6.08
CA SER A 16 1.29 1.83 4.89
C SER A 16 0.76 2.52 3.65
N ILE A 17 1.66 2.85 2.72
CA ILE A 17 1.31 3.47 1.44
C ILE A 17 1.78 2.56 0.32
N TYR A 18 0.90 2.28 -0.62
CA TYR A 18 1.19 1.59 -1.86
C TYR A 18 1.43 2.60 -2.97
N VAL A 19 2.54 2.45 -3.69
CA VAL A 19 2.89 3.27 -4.86
C VAL A 19 3.14 2.35 -6.04
N ALA A 20 2.41 2.56 -7.13
CA ALA A 20 2.49 1.76 -8.34
C ALA A 20 2.82 2.61 -9.56
N SER A 21 3.68 2.06 -10.41
CA SER A 21 3.90 2.52 -11.77
C SER A 21 3.94 1.31 -12.70
N LYS A 22 4.10 1.56 -14.01
CA LYS A 22 4.32 0.48 -14.99
C LYS A 22 5.56 -0.39 -14.72
N ARG A 23 6.56 0.13 -14.00
CA ARG A 23 7.86 -0.55 -13.82
C ARG A 23 8.02 -1.22 -12.46
N ALA A 24 7.35 -0.66 -11.45
CA ALA A 24 7.57 -1.07 -10.08
C ALA A 24 6.34 -0.83 -9.22
N ARG A 25 6.21 -1.65 -8.18
CA ARG A 25 5.22 -1.56 -7.11
C ARG A 25 5.97 -1.57 -5.80
N ILE A 26 5.73 -0.57 -4.97
CA ILE A 26 6.50 -0.32 -3.75
C ILE A 26 5.53 -0.10 -2.59
N LEU A 27 5.89 -0.61 -1.42
CA LEU A 27 5.25 -0.29 -0.15
C LEU A 27 6.17 0.64 0.64
N ILE A 28 5.59 1.69 1.22
CA ILE A 28 6.27 2.65 2.09
C ILE A 28 5.73 2.47 3.51
N ASP A 29 6.64 2.52 4.49
CA ASP A 29 6.42 2.38 5.95
C ASP A 29 5.90 0.99 6.40
N ALA A 30 5.09 0.30 5.59
CA ALA A 30 4.67 -1.11 5.77
C ALA A 30 4.34 -1.49 7.23
N GLY A 31 3.83 -0.56 8.03
CA GLY A 31 3.59 -0.69 9.47
C GLY A 31 2.39 -1.57 9.83
N LEU A 32 1.79 -2.23 8.85
CA LEU A 32 0.75 -3.23 9.03
C LEU A 32 1.36 -4.64 8.96
N SER A 33 0.68 -5.62 9.54
CA SER A 33 1.04 -7.02 9.30
C SER A 33 0.94 -7.38 7.81
N ALA A 34 1.79 -8.29 7.33
CA ALA A 34 1.76 -8.73 5.93
C ALA A 34 0.36 -9.24 5.50
N ARG A 35 -0.37 -9.91 6.41
CA ARG A 35 -1.75 -10.34 6.20
C ARG A 35 -2.70 -9.16 5.92
N GLN A 36 -2.59 -8.10 6.71
CA GLN A 36 -3.42 -6.90 6.58
C GLN A 36 -3.08 -6.10 5.31
N ILE A 37 -1.82 -6.07 4.91
CA ILE A 37 -1.37 -5.47 3.65
C ILE A 37 -1.96 -6.24 2.48
N ALA A 38 -1.79 -7.56 2.44
CA ALA A 38 -2.29 -8.40 1.35
C ALA A 38 -3.82 -8.29 1.17
N LEU A 39 -4.57 -8.29 2.29
CA LEU A 39 -6.02 -8.10 2.25
C LEU A 39 -6.44 -6.79 1.58
N ARG A 40 -5.76 -5.68 1.91
CA ARG A 40 -6.08 -4.35 1.36
C ARG A 40 -5.61 -4.19 -0.08
N LEU A 41 -4.44 -4.72 -0.42
CA LEU A 41 -3.98 -4.76 -1.80
C LEU A 41 -4.96 -5.51 -2.71
N GLY A 42 -5.57 -6.60 -2.22
CA GLY A 42 -6.59 -7.34 -2.95
C GLY A 42 -7.93 -6.59 -3.15
N GLN A 43 -8.10 -5.45 -2.49
CA GLN A 43 -9.26 -4.56 -2.68
C GLN A 43 -8.95 -3.40 -3.64
N LEU A 44 -7.70 -3.25 -4.08
CA LEU A 44 -7.33 -2.31 -5.13
C LEU A 44 -7.78 -2.89 -6.49
N GLY A 45 -8.55 -2.11 -7.25
CA GLY A 45 -9.13 -2.50 -8.53
C GLY A 45 -8.11 -2.70 -9.63
#